data_AF-A0A6N2CHR9-F1
#
_entry.id   AF-A0A6N2CHR9-F1
#
_cell.length_a   1.000
_cell.length_b   1.000
_cell.length_c   1.000
_cell.angle_alpha   90.00
_cell.angle_beta   90.00
_cell.angle_gamma   90.00
#
_symmetry.space_group_name_H-M   'P 1'
#
loop_
_entity.id
_entity.type
_entity.pdbx_description
1 polymer ?
#
loop_
_entity_poly.entity_id
_entity_poly.type
_entity_poly.pdbx_seq_one_letter_code
_entity_poly.pdbx_strand_id
1 'polypeptide(L)' 'MKIGIPKEIKQHEFRVGLIPAHAELYVREGHTVFVEKSAGLASGFTDDDYIAAIS' A
#
# COMPACT_ATOMS: atom_id res chain seq x y z
N MET A 1 9.66 11.50 3.84
CA MET A 1 10.21 10.30 4.54
C MET A 1 10.02 9.06 3.65
N LYS A 2 10.60 7.91 4.00
CA LYS A 2 10.34 6.62 3.32
C LYS A 2 9.35 5.79 4.14
N ILE A 3 8.27 5.32 3.54
CA ILE A 3 7.20 4.54 4.17
C ILE A 3 7.10 3.20 3.45
N GLY A 4 7.12 2.09 4.20
CA GLY A 4 7.02 0.75 3.63
C GLY A 4 5.75 0.04 4.08
N ILE A 5 5.05 -0.59 3.15
CA ILE A 5 3.84 -1.38 3.38
C ILE A 5 4.14 -2.83 2.99
N PRO A 6 4.64 -3.65 3.94
CA PRO A 6 4.84 -5.07 3.71
C PRO A 6 3.49 -5.80 3.64
N LYS A 7 3.52 -6.99 3.05
CA LYS A 7 2.38 -7.90 3.08
C LYS A 7 2.24 -8.50 4.48
N GLU A 8 1.01 -8.53 5.00
CA GLU A 8 0.71 -9.23 6.24
C GLU A 8 0.91 -10.76 6.08
N ILE A 9 1.62 -11.37 7.02
CA ILE A 9 1.97 -12.80 6.99
C ILE A 9 1.18 -13.63 8.01
N LYS A 10 0.43 -12.97 8.91
CA LYS A 10 -0.33 -13.65 9.95
C LYS A 10 -1.50 -14.40 9.32
N GLN A 11 -1.70 -15.64 9.75
CA GLN A 11 -2.81 -16.45 9.27
C GLN A 11 -4.16 -15.76 9.59
N HIS A 12 -5.06 -15.74 8.60
CA HIS A 12 -6.36 -15.04 8.66
C HIS A 12 -6.25 -13.51 8.86
N GLU A 13 -5.11 -12.91 8.54
CA GLU A 13 -4.98 -11.46 8.39
C GLU A 13 -5.18 -11.09 6.92
N PHE A 14 -6.18 -10.26 6.66
CA PHE A 14 -6.54 -9.82 5.31
C PHE A 14 -6.42 -8.31 5.13
N ARG A 15 -6.08 -7.57 6.20
CA ARG A 15 -5.89 -6.12 6.16
C ARG A 15 -4.54 -5.77 5.53
N VAL A 16 -4.39 -4.50 5.19
CA VAL A 16 -3.14 -3.89 4.73
C VAL A 16 -2.88 -2.63 5.54
N GLY A 17 -1.60 -2.34 5.80
CA GLY A 17 -1.21 -1.20 6.66
C GLY A 17 -1.60 0.17 6.09
N LEU A 18 -1.77 0.28 4.77
CA LEU A 18 -2.16 1.52 4.10
C LEU A 18 -2.92 1.23 2.81
N ILE A 19 -4.08 1.86 2.62
CA ILE A 19 -4.86 1.74 1.38
C ILE A 19 -4.37 2.75 0.31
N PRO A 20 -4.63 2.50 -0.99
CA PRO A 20 -4.13 3.36 -2.07
C PRO A 20 -4.47 4.85 -1.91
N ALA A 21 -5.72 5.17 -1.51
CA ALA A 21 -6.15 6.56 -1.31
C ALA A 21 -5.33 7.32 -0.25
N HIS A 22 -4.86 6.64 0.80
CA HIS A 22 -3.99 7.27 1.80
C HIS A 22 -2.52 7.28 1.37
N ALA A 23 -2.09 6.29 0.58
CA ALA A 23 -0.76 6.28 -0.02
C ALA A 23 -0.54 7.50 -0.92
N GLU A 24 -1.55 7.88 -1.72
CA GLU A 24 -1.53 9.09 -2.55
C GLU A 24 -1.28 10.35 -1.70
N LEU A 25 -1.94 10.47 -0.54
CA LEU A 25 -1.78 11.64 0.33
C LEU A 25 -0.33 11.79 0.82
N TYR A 26 0.30 10.69 1.25
CA TYR A 26 1.70 10.71 1.65
C TYR A 26 2.63 11.09 0.49
N VAL A 27 2.37 10.59 -0.71
CA VAL A 27 3.17 10.96 -1.90
C VAL A 27 3.01 12.45 -2.21
N ARG A 28 1.78 12.98 -2.14
CA ARG A 28 1.49 14.41 -2.33
C ARG A 28 2.17 15.32 -1.31
N GLU A 29 2.38 14.83 -0.09
CA GLU A 29 3.15 15.53 0.95
C GLU A 29 4.68 15.38 0.78
N GLY A 30 5.15 14.72 -0.28
CA GLY A 30 6.57 14.55 -0.59
C GLY A 30 7.23 13.35 0.09
N HIS A 31 6.44 12.39 0.59
CA HIS A 31 6.96 11.12 1.08
C HIS A 31 7.12 10.12 -0.06
N THR A 32 8.04 9.18 0.10
CA THR A 32 8.18 8.03 -0.81
C THR A 32 7.51 6.83 -0.18
N VAL A 33 6.54 6.23 -0.88
CA VAL A 33 5.81 5.05 -0.43
C VAL A 33 6.28 3.83 -1.21
N PHE A 34 6.60 2.75 -0.50
CA PHE A 34 6.97 1.45 -1.05
C PHE A 34 5.92 0.43 -0.63
N VAL A 35 5.42 -0.35 -1.57
CA VAL A 35 4.40 -1.38 -1.31
C VAL A 35 4.97 -2.71 -1.77
N GLU A 36 4.91 -3.73 -0.92
CA GLU A 36 5.25 -5.09 -1.32
C GLU A 36 4.22 -5.61 -2.32
N LYS A 37 4.68 -6.33 -3.34
CA LYS A 37 3.82 -6.94 -4.35
C LYS A 37 2.71 -7.75 -3.69
N SER A 38 1.46 -7.47 -4.07
CA SER A 38 0.25 -8.14 -3.58
C SER A 38 -0.03 -7.95 -2.08
N ALA A 39 0.52 -6.92 -1.44
CA ALA A 39 0.25 -6.60 -0.03
C ALA A 39 -1.22 -6.24 0.24
N GLY A 40 -1.87 -5.50 -0.68
CA GLY A 40 -3.27 -5.09 -0.55
C GLY A 40 -4.29 -6.07 -1.15
N LEU A 41 -3.84 -7.13 -1.84
CA LEU A 41 -4.74 -7.98 -2.64
C LEU A 41 -5.83 -8.64 -1.78
N ALA A 42 -5.45 -9.11 -0.58
CA ALA A 42 -6.38 -9.68 0.39
C ALA A 42 -7.40 -8.66 0.95
N SER A 43 -7.05 -7.36 0.94
CA SER A 43 -7.91 -6.24 1.30
C SER A 43 -8.74 -5.70 0.12
N GLY A 44 -8.61 -6.29 -1.08
CA GLY A 44 -9.32 -5.83 -2.28
C GLY A 44 -8.63 -4.70 -3.04
N PHE A 45 -7.34 -4.44 -2.78
CA PHE A 45 -6.54 -3.45 -3.52
C PHE A 45 -5.48 -4.14 -4.36
N THR A 46 -5.51 -3.93 -5.67
CA THR A 46 -4.55 -4.50 -6.62
C THR A 46 -3.23 -3.72 -6.61
N ASP A 47 -2.17 -4.32 -7.14
CA ASP A 47 -0.89 -3.62 -7.33
C ASP A 47 -1.07 -2.41 -8.28
N ASP A 48 -1.96 -2.52 -9.27
CA ASP A 48 -2.29 -1.42 -10.19
C ASP A 48 -2.98 -0.25 -9.47
N ASP A 49 -3.84 -0.52 -8.48
CA ASP A 49 -4.45 0.55 -7.65
C ASP A 49 -3.37 1.34 -6.89
N TYR A 50 -2.34 0.65 -6.37
CA TYR A 50 -1.22 1.32 -5.72
C TYR A 50 -0.36 2.08 -6.73
N ILE A 51 -0.04 1.48 -7.88
CA ILE A 51 0.74 2.14 -8.94
C ILE A 51 0.03 3.42 -9.39
N ALA A 52 -1.27 3.38 -9.63
CA ALA A 52 -2.06 4.56 -10.02
C ALA A 52 -2.07 5.65 -8.94
N ALA A 53 -1.97 5.28 -7.66
CA ALA A 53 -2.00 6.22 -6.53
C ALA A 53 -0.63 6.80 -6.15
N ILE A 54 0.49 6.12 -6.45
CA ILE A 54 1.84 6.51 -6.00
C ILE A 54 2.81 6.86 -7.12
N SER A 55 2.39 6.76 -8.39
CA SER A 55 3.19 7.16 -9.57
C SER A 55 3.17 8.66 -9.81
#